data_AF-A0A7X4FT74-F1
#
_entry.id   AF-A0A7X4FT74-F1
#
_cell.length_a   1.000
_cell.length_b   1.000
_cell.length_c   1.000
_cell.angle_alpha   90.00
_cell.angle_beta   90.00
_cell.angle_gamma   90.00
#
_symmetry.space_group_name_H-M   'P 1'
#
loop_
_entity.id
_entity.type
_entity.pdbx_description
1 polymer ?
#
loop_
_entity_poly.entity_id
_entity_poly.type
_entity_poly.pdbx_seq_one_letter_code
_entity_poly.pdbx_strand_id
1 'polypeptide(L)'
;MIELGLRPDPPAEHRTQGYTDAIIAGLVAVAGGDVPANDDLLAVVEGCRNRWRRALAACTVEPARARQVFTPAVRMQIVEGLLSRDGASVHKLDVDPLTGRLALLAASSWEVWGSGAHPATWRYDLSEPAPTDGTRQVWAGREQVLHVQWTSHPRYPWRSVGPWAASASTSRLAARIEQTLAREHNSPVGNVVPTPENDQATKTDDDGDPVAGGLLDALMQLRGGLAMVPTFNAGLGLGQHAAPQRDWRTTRIGPAPSKETIDLRQQVVEDLSEAAGVPAVLTRPESDGTAKREAYRVFVASSLRPLLDQIEVLASELLEVEVRISAERLAGADVASRARAYRALAGKDGNLPVDAAREIVGL
;
A
#
# COMPACT_ATOMS: atom_id res chain seq x y z
N MET A 1 -64.78 47.45 26.11
CA MET A 1 -64.05 46.26 26.55
C MET A 1 -64.05 45.29 25.37
N ILE A 2 -62.99 45.30 24.57
CA ILE A 2 -62.78 44.40 23.42
C ILE A 2 -61.31 44.01 23.50
N GLU A 3 -61.05 42.75 23.84
CA GLU A 3 -59.72 42.16 23.89
C GLU A 3 -59.21 41.91 22.46
N LEU A 4 -58.08 42.53 22.12
CA LEU A 4 -57.31 42.24 20.92
C LEU A 4 -56.49 40.96 21.18
N GLY A 5 -56.96 39.84 20.64
CA GLY A 5 -56.23 38.57 20.65
C GLY A 5 -54.98 38.64 19.78
N LEU A 6 -53.81 38.67 20.42
CA LEU A 6 -52.51 38.47 19.80
C LEU A 6 -52.45 37.06 19.19
N ARG A 7 -52.21 36.98 17.86
CA ARG A 7 -51.87 35.72 17.18
C ARG A 7 -50.53 35.21 17.75
N PRO A 8 -50.39 33.90 18.04
CA PRO A 8 -49.09 33.33 18.36
C PRO A 8 -48.19 33.38 17.12
N ASP A 9 -46.95 33.84 17.31
CA ASP A 9 -45.91 33.74 16.29
C ASP A 9 -45.73 32.27 15.86
N PRO A 10 -45.49 32.00 14.55
CA PRO A 10 -45.21 30.64 14.10
C PRO A 10 -43.95 30.11 14.80
N PRO A 11 -43.89 28.80 15.12
CA PRO A 11 -42.73 28.21 15.77
C PRO A 11 -41.49 28.44 14.92
N ALA A 12 -40.42 28.95 15.55
CA ALA A 12 -39.13 29.11 14.91
C ALA A 12 -38.65 27.77 14.34
N GLU A 13 -38.40 27.74 13.03
CA GLU A 13 -37.92 26.57 12.30
C GLU A 13 -36.52 26.19 12.82
N HIS A 14 -36.44 25.13 13.64
CA HIS A 14 -35.16 24.58 14.08
C HIS A 14 -34.59 23.66 12.99
N ARG A 15 -33.64 24.21 12.23
CA ARG A 15 -32.83 23.48 11.24
C ARG A 15 -31.80 22.63 11.98
N THR A 16 -31.85 21.31 11.81
CA THR A 16 -31.00 20.34 12.53
C THR A 16 -29.54 20.33 12.07
N GLN A 17 -29.22 20.97 10.94
CA GLN A 17 -27.86 21.27 10.48
C GLN A 17 -27.90 22.57 9.67
N GLY A 18 -26.94 23.47 9.89
CA GLY A 18 -26.80 24.67 9.08
C GLY A 18 -26.45 24.30 7.64
N TYR A 19 -27.05 24.98 6.66
CA TYR A 19 -26.73 24.83 5.24
C TYR A 19 -25.21 24.93 4.98
N THR A 20 -24.55 25.81 5.75
CA THR A 20 -23.10 26.00 5.78
C THR A 20 -22.33 24.75 6.22
N ASP A 21 -22.82 23.99 7.21
CA ASP A 21 -22.13 22.79 7.72
C ASP A 21 -22.19 21.64 6.72
N ALA A 22 -23.30 21.49 5.99
CA ALA A 22 -23.43 20.52 4.91
C ALA A 22 -22.51 20.84 3.72
N ILE A 23 -22.33 22.13 3.43
CA ILE A 23 -21.41 22.62 2.39
C ILE A 23 -19.95 22.44 2.82
N ILE A 24 -19.61 22.73 4.09
CA ILE A 24 -18.27 22.52 4.63
C ILE A 24 -17.91 21.03 4.64
N ALA A 25 -18.83 20.14 5.02
CA ALA A 25 -18.63 18.70 4.94
C ALA A 25 -18.40 18.22 3.49
N GLY A 26 -19.13 18.80 2.52
CA GLY A 26 -18.92 18.55 1.09
C GLY A 26 -17.57 19.07 0.58
N LEU A 27 -17.13 20.24 1.02
CA LEU A 27 -15.83 20.83 0.66
C LEU A 27 -14.65 20.03 1.26
N VAL A 28 -14.77 19.56 2.50
CA VAL A 28 -13.75 18.70 3.15
C VAL A 28 -13.63 17.34 2.44
N ALA A 29 -14.74 16.79 1.94
CA ALA A 29 -14.73 15.57 1.14
C ALA A 29 -14.07 15.75 -0.25
N VAL A 30 -14.11 16.97 -0.80
CA VAL A 30 -13.50 17.32 -2.10
C VAL A 30 -12.01 17.70 -1.96
N ALA A 31 -11.63 18.35 -0.86
CA ALA A 31 -10.25 18.82 -0.63
C ALA A 31 -9.23 17.70 -0.32
N GLY A 32 -9.67 16.46 -0.13
CA GLY A 32 -8.80 15.30 0.14
C GLY A 32 -8.25 14.60 -1.11
N GLY A 33 -8.60 15.04 -2.32
CA GLY A 33 -8.29 14.34 -3.57
C GLY A 33 -7.37 15.12 -4.49
N ASP A 34 -6.07 15.00 -4.30
CA ASP A 34 -5.08 15.30 -5.34
C ASP A 34 -3.85 14.40 -5.15
N VAL A 35 -4.04 13.11 -5.42
CA VAL A 35 -2.95 12.17 -5.67
C VAL A 35 -3.34 11.38 -6.92
N PRO A 36 -2.56 11.42 -8.02
CA PRO A 36 -2.90 10.70 -9.24
C PRO A 36 -3.02 9.19 -8.98
N ALA A 37 -4.21 8.66 -9.23
CA ALA A 37 -4.63 7.28 -8.94
C ALA A 37 -4.05 6.20 -9.88
N ASN A 38 -2.77 6.31 -10.23
CA ASN A 38 -1.99 5.21 -10.82
C ASN A 38 -0.99 4.60 -9.82
N ASP A 39 -0.83 5.20 -8.64
CA ASP A 39 0.22 4.88 -7.66
C ASP A 39 -0.26 4.07 -6.44
N ASP A 40 -1.54 3.71 -6.32
CA ASP A 40 -2.03 3.06 -5.10
C ASP A 40 -1.65 1.58 -5.00
N LEU A 41 -1.42 0.92 -6.14
CA LEU A 41 -0.68 -0.35 -6.18
C LEU A 41 0.81 -0.16 -5.85
N LEU A 42 1.39 1.00 -6.20
CA LEU A 42 2.78 1.34 -5.87
C LEU A 42 2.94 1.62 -4.38
N ALA A 43 2.02 2.28 -3.69
CA ALA A 43 2.21 2.64 -2.29
C ALA A 43 2.29 1.41 -1.37
N VAL A 44 1.41 0.43 -1.55
CA VAL A 44 1.42 -0.83 -0.78
C VAL A 44 2.63 -1.68 -1.16
N VAL A 45 2.91 -1.80 -2.46
CA VAL A 45 4.09 -2.53 -2.97
C VAL A 45 5.39 -1.91 -2.46
N GLU A 46 5.55 -0.60 -2.56
CA GLU A 46 6.70 0.15 -2.04
C GLU A 46 6.76 0.08 -0.52
N GLY A 47 5.62 0.11 0.18
CA GLY A 47 5.54 -0.11 1.61
C GLY A 47 6.11 -1.47 2.02
N CYS A 48 5.73 -2.53 1.29
CA CYS A 48 6.25 -3.87 1.47
C CYS A 48 7.74 -3.96 1.13
N ARG A 49 8.16 -3.41 -0.02
CA ARG A 49 9.58 -3.33 -0.43
C ARG A 49 10.42 -2.64 0.64
N ASN A 50 9.97 -1.49 1.12
CA ASN A 50 10.68 -0.72 2.15
C ASN A 50 10.74 -1.47 3.48
N ARG A 51 9.69 -2.18 3.88
CA ARG A 51 9.70 -3.04 5.07
C ARG A 51 10.77 -4.12 4.95
N TRP A 52 10.82 -4.83 3.83
CA TRP A 52 11.82 -5.85 3.55
C TRP A 52 13.24 -5.29 3.46
N ARG A 53 13.46 -4.21 2.70
CA ARG A 53 14.76 -3.54 2.56
C ARG A 53 15.32 -3.16 3.93
N ARG A 54 14.49 -2.53 4.78
CA ARG A 54 14.90 -2.13 6.15
C ARG A 54 15.20 -3.34 7.03
N ALA A 55 14.38 -4.39 6.95
CA ALA A 55 14.61 -5.62 7.72
C ALA A 55 15.95 -6.27 7.34
N LEU A 56 16.19 -6.50 6.06
CA LEU A 56 17.45 -7.10 5.62
C LEU A 56 18.66 -6.19 5.86
N ALA A 57 18.53 -4.87 5.69
CA ALA A 57 19.61 -3.94 5.99
C ALA A 57 20.06 -4.02 7.45
N ALA A 58 19.14 -4.23 8.38
CA ALA A 58 19.41 -4.31 9.82
C ALA A 58 19.97 -5.66 10.28
N CYS A 59 19.88 -6.72 9.46
CA CYS A 59 20.46 -8.02 9.77
C CYS A 59 22.00 -7.94 9.87
N THR A 60 22.58 -8.74 10.76
CA THR A 60 24.02 -8.88 10.92
C THR A 60 24.53 -10.10 10.17
N VAL A 61 25.70 -9.98 9.55
CA VAL A 61 26.32 -11.06 8.78
C VAL A 61 27.64 -11.46 9.41
N GLU A 62 27.86 -12.77 9.47
CA GLU A 62 29.09 -13.41 9.94
C GLU A 62 29.51 -14.51 8.95
N PRO A 63 30.81 -14.79 8.83
CA PRO A 63 31.95 -14.11 9.46
C PRO A 63 32.32 -12.78 8.78
N ALA A 64 33.39 -12.12 9.24
CA ALA A 64 33.81 -10.81 8.73
C ALA A 64 34.03 -10.75 7.21
N ARG A 65 34.52 -11.84 6.59
CA ARG A 65 34.67 -11.96 5.13
C ARG A 65 33.31 -11.84 4.42
N ALA A 66 32.30 -12.58 4.89
CA ALA A 66 30.94 -12.50 4.34
C ALA A 66 30.32 -11.11 4.58
N ARG A 67 30.60 -10.48 5.73
CA ARG A 67 30.13 -9.12 6.04
C ARG A 67 30.64 -8.05 5.07
N GLN A 68 31.86 -8.21 4.55
CA GLN A 68 32.41 -7.29 3.54
C GLN A 68 31.66 -7.39 2.21
N VAL A 69 31.24 -8.60 1.84
CA VAL A 69 30.54 -8.91 0.58
C VAL A 69 29.06 -8.54 0.67
N PHE A 70 28.39 -9.02 1.72
CA PHE A 70 26.99 -8.74 2.00
C PHE A 70 26.89 -7.43 2.78
N THR A 71 27.11 -6.31 2.12
CA THR A 71 26.85 -4.99 2.72
C THR A 71 25.33 -4.77 2.90
N PRO A 72 24.89 -3.81 3.75
CA PRO A 72 23.48 -3.46 3.84
C PRO A 72 22.87 -3.09 2.49
N ALA A 73 23.63 -2.41 1.62
CA ALA A 73 23.19 -2.05 0.27
C ALA A 73 22.93 -3.28 -0.61
N VAL A 74 23.84 -4.26 -0.61
CA VAL A 74 23.66 -5.52 -1.34
C VAL A 74 22.43 -6.28 -0.85
N ARG A 75 22.23 -6.38 0.48
CA ARG A 75 21.05 -7.03 1.03
C ARG A 75 19.73 -6.34 0.65
N MET A 76 19.72 -5.00 0.58
CA MET A 76 18.57 -4.25 0.07
C MET A 76 18.34 -4.51 -1.42
N GLN A 77 19.40 -4.62 -2.22
CA GLN A 77 19.30 -4.96 -3.64
C GLN A 77 18.76 -6.37 -3.87
N ILE A 78 19.13 -7.35 -3.02
CA ILE A 78 18.57 -8.70 -3.07
C ILE A 78 17.05 -8.65 -2.95
N VAL A 79 16.53 -7.96 -1.93
CA VAL A 79 15.08 -7.75 -1.77
C VAL A 79 14.48 -7.10 -3.00
N GLU A 80 15.16 -6.10 -3.55
CA GLU A 80 14.67 -5.39 -4.71
C GLU A 80 14.52 -6.29 -5.92
N GLY A 81 15.50 -7.16 -6.19
CA GLY A 81 15.36 -8.18 -7.22
C GLY A 81 14.20 -9.14 -6.93
N LEU A 82 14.14 -9.67 -5.71
CA LEU A 82 13.10 -10.63 -5.31
C LEU A 82 11.68 -10.07 -5.43
N LEU A 83 11.46 -8.83 -5.06
CA LEU A 83 10.13 -8.24 -5.14
C LEU A 83 9.86 -7.69 -6.55
N SER A 84 10.83 -7.07 -7.22
CA SER A 84 10.57 -6.33 -8.47
C SER A 84 10.84 -7.11 -9.77
N ARG A 85 11.66 -8.16 -9.75
CA ARG A 85 12.16 -8.86 -10.96
C ARG A 85 11.76 -10.33 -10.98
N ASP A 86 10.47 -10.58 -11.17
CA ASP A 86 9.89 -11.93 -11.28
C ASP A 86 10.25 -12.88 -10.13
N GLY A 87 10.56 -12.35 -8.95
CA GLY A 87 10.91 -13.19 -7.81
C GLY A 87 12.39 -13.54 -7.69
N ALA A 88 13.31 -12.98 -8.48
CA ALA A 88 14.71 -13.39 -8.43
C ALA A 88 15.69 -12.21 -8.33
N SER A 89 16.77 -12.43 -7.60
CA SER A 89 17.93 -11.53 -7.58
C SER A 89 19.19 -12.30 -7.88
N VAL A 90 19.94 -11.80 -8.86
CA VAL A 90 21.18 -12.42 -9.32
C VAL A 90 22.32 -11.43 -9.11
N HIS A 91 23.33 -11.90 -8.37
CA HIS A 91 24.55 -11.14 -8.10
C HIS A 91 25.76 -11.96 -8.48
N LYS A 92 26.69 -11.35 -9.19
CA LYS A 92 27.99 -11.96 -9.52
C LYS A 92 29.00 -11.61 -8.43
N LEU A 93 29.75 -12.62 -7.99
CA LEU A 93 30.92 -12.43 -7.14
C LEU A 93 32.07 -11.93 -8.01
N ASP A 94 32.60 -10.76 -7.65
CA ASP A 94 33.73 -10.16 -8.33
C ASP A 94 34.81 -9.72 -7.32
N VAL A 95 36.03 -9.54 -7.81
CA VAL A 95 37.15 -9.01 -7.03
C VAL A 95 37.39 -7.59 -7.50
N ASP A 96 37.22 -6.61 -6.61
CA ASP A 96 37.55 -5.23 -6.91
C ASP A 96 39.06 -5.13 -7.24
N PRO A 97 39.43 -4.72 -8.47
CA PRO A 97 40.83 -4.69 -8.88
C PRO A 97 41.66 -3.65 -8.12
N LEU A 98 41.03 -2.62 -7.54
CA LEU A 98 41.72 -1.56 -6.82
C LEU A 98 41.96 -1.94 -5.36
N THR A 99 40.97 -2.55 -4.71
CA THR A 99 41.03 -2.87 -3.27
C THR A 99 41.37 -4.32 -2.98
N GLY A 100 41.31 -5.21 -3.99
CA GLY A 100 41.43 -6.66 -3.84
C GLY A 100 40.30 -7.28 -3.02
N ARG A 101 39.23 -6.54 -2.72
CA ARG A 101 38.12 -7.00 -1.89
C ARG A 101 37.06 -7.69 -2.74
N LEU A 102 36.42 -8.68 -2.14
CA LEU A 102 35.26 -9.33 -2.75
C LEU A 102 34.05 -8.40 -2.71
N ALA A 103 33.34 -8.33 -3.84
CA ALA A 103 32.11 -7.58 -3.98
C ALA A 103 31.04 -8.43 -4.69
N LEU A 104 29.77 -8.17 -4.37
CA LEU A 104 28.65 -8.69 -5.14
C LEU A 104 28.11 -7.60 -6.05
N LEU A 105 28.21 -7.82 -7.35
CA LEU A 105 27.68 -6.94 -8.37
C LEU A 105 26.29 -7.43 -8.79
N ALA A 106 25.28 -6.58 -8.63
CA ALA A 106 23.92 -6.91 -9.05
C ALA A 106 23.84 -6.94 -10.59
N ALA A 107 23.36 -8.04 -11.15
CA ALA A 107 23.03 -8.10 -12.57
C ALA A 107 21.75 -7.31 -12.83
N SER A 108 21.67 -6.60 -13.96
CA SER A 108 20.46 -5.85 -14.40
C SER A 108 19.44 -6.77 -15.08
N SER A 109 19.93 -7.75 -15.84
CA SER A 109 19.17 -8.89 -16.39
C SER A 109 20.09 -10.10 -16.47
N TRP A 110 19.51 -11.29 -16.63
CA TRP A 110 20.26 -12.53 -16.76
C TRP A 110 19.49 -13.56 -17.57
N GLU A 111 20.22 -14.40 -18.28
CA GLU A 111 19.71 -15.64 -18.85
C GLU A 111 20.47 -16.84 -18.29
N VAL A 112 19.75 -17.95 -18.11
CA VAL A 112 20.33 -19.19 -17.56
C VAL A 112 20.36 -20.25 -18.65
N TRP A 113 21.56 -20.75 -18.91
CA TRP A 113 21.86 -21.80 -19.86
C TRP A 113 22.30 -23.05 -19.10
N GLY A 114 22.02 -24.24 -19.61
CA GLY A 114 22.45 -25.48 -18.96
C GLY A 114 21.85 -26.72 -19.61
N SER A 115 22.48 -27.87 -19.37
CA SER A 115 22.03 -29.16 -19.90
C SER A 115 20.98 -29.86 -19.04
N GLY A 116 20.63 -29.32 -17.85
CA GLY A 116 19.68 -29.96 -16.94
C GLY A 116 19.07 -29.04 -15.88
N ALA A 117 18.17 -29.63 -15.10
CA ALA A 117 17.45 -28.95 -14.01
C ALA A 117 18.33 -28.69 -12.77
N HIS A 118 19.51 -29.32 -12.68
CA HIS A 118 20.38 -29.22 -11.51
C HIS A 118 21.21 -27.92 -11.53
N PRO A 119 21.20 -27.10 -10.45
CA PRO A 119 21.89 -25.80 -10.41
C PRO A 119 23.38 -25.83 -10.76
N ALA A 120 24.07 -26.92 -10.43
CA ALA A 120 25.50 -27.08 -10.73
C ALA A 120 25.83 -27.11 -12.24
N THR A 121 24.84 -27.35 -13.11
CA THR A 121 25.03 -27.37 -14.58
C THR A 121 24.73 -26.02 -15.24
N TRP A 122 24.28 -25.04 -14.45
CA TRP A 122 23.84 -23.76 -14.96
C TRP A 122 25.00 -22.81 -15.24
N ARG A 123 24.89 -22.07 -16.34
CA ARG A 123 25.75 -20.97 -16.75
C ARG A 123 24.87 -19.74 -16.93
N TYR A 124 25.40 -18.60 -16.55
CA TYR A 124 24.69 -17.34 -16.56
C TYR A 124 25.27 -16.42 -17.61
N ASP A 125 24.40 -15.85 -18.45
CA ASP A 125 24.72 -14.67 -19.25
C ASP A 125 24.14 -13.47 -18.52
N LEU A 126 25.01 -12.58 -18.03
CA LEU A 126 24.66 -11.50 -17.10
C LEU A 126 24.85 -10.13 -17.75
N SER A 127 23.85 -9.26 -17.64
CA SER A 127 23.97 -7.85 -17.99
C SER A 127 24.40 -7.03 -16.79
N GLU A 128 25.65 -6.62 -16.70
CA GLU A 128 26.16 -5.76 -15.62
C GLU A 128 26.00 -4.28 -15.97
N PRO A 129 25.44 -3.43 -15.08
CA PRO A 129 25.36 -1.98 -15.34
C PRO A 129 26.75 -1.34 -15.31
N ALA A 130 27.09 -0.56 -16.34
CA ALA A 130 28.35 0.15 -16.47
C ALA A 130 28.13 1.68 -16.50
N PRO A 131 29.01 2.48 -15.87
CA PRO A 131 28.80 3.92 -15.70
C PRO A 131 28.92 4.73 -16.99
N THR A 132 29.61 4.24 -18.02
CA THR A 132 29.94 5.04 -19.21
C THR A 132 29.03 4.84 -20.41
N ASP A 133 28.51 3.63 -20.70
CA ASP A 133 27.67 3.41 -21.91
C ASP A 133 26.78 2.15 -21.84
N GLY A 134 26.06 1.93 -20.73
CA GLY A 134 24.94 0.97 -20.70
C GLY A 134 25.23 -0.32 -19.91
N THR A 135 25.07 -1.48 -20.55
CA THR A 135 25.23 -2.80 -19.91
C THR A 135 26.35 -3.61 -20.56
N ARG A 136 27.16 -4.27 -19.74
CA ARG A 136 28.20 -5.21 -20.18
C ARG A 136 27.67 -6.64 -20.03
N GLN A 137 27.71 -7.42 -21.11
CA GLN A 137 27.42 -8.86 -21.03
C GLN A 137 28.63 -9.62 -20.47
N VAL A 138 28.37 -10.50 -19.50
CA VAL A 138 29.40 -11.32 -18.85
C VAL A 138 28.86 -12.72 -18.63
N TRP A 139 29.64 -13.70 -19.09
CA TRP A 139 29.39 -15.10 -18.80
C TRP A 139 29.98 -15.49 -17.45
N ALA A 140 29.18 -16.11 -16.59
CA ALA A 140 29.59 -16.59 -15.28
C ALA A 140 29.10 -18.02 -15.02
N GLY A 141 29.91 -18.82 -14.35
CA GLY A 141 29.50 -20.14 -13.85
C GLY A 141 28.64 -20.02 -12.59
N ARG A 142 27.99 -21.11 -12.17
CA ARG A 142 27.18 -21.14 -10.94
C ARG A 142 28.01 -20.81 -9.68
N GLU A 143 29.29 -21.16 -9.69
CA GLU A 143 30.28 -20.90 -8.64
C GLU A 143 30.66 -19.42 -8.51
N GLN A 144 30.27 -18.57 -9.45
CA GLN A 144 30.52 -17.13 -9.42
C GLN A 144 29.24 -16.32 -9.19
N VAL A 145 28.09 -16.98 -9.03
CA VAL A 145 26.78 -16.32 -9.04
C VAL A 145 25.96 -16.71 -7.81
N LEU A 146 25.54 -15.69 -7.07
CA LEU A 146 24.48 -15.77 -6.08
C LEU A 146 23.13 -15.55 -6.77
N HIS A 147 22.36 -16.62 -6.96
CA HIS A 147 21.01 -16.57 -7.50
C HIS A 147 19.99 -16.87 -6.41
N VAL A 148 19.39 -15.82 -5.84
CA VAL A 148 18.36 -15.93 -4.81
C VAL A 148 16.99 -15.88 -5.49
N GLN A 149 16.09 -16.78 -5.09
CA GLN A 149 14.75 -16.91 -5.66
C GLN A 149 13.69 -16.89 -4.56
N TRP A 150 12.63 -16.13 -4.76
CA TRP A 150 11.47 -16.08 -3.89
C TRP A 150 10.78 -17.44 -3.84
N THR A 151 10.39 -17.96 -5.01
CA THR A 151 9.89 -19.32 -5.17
C THR A 151 10.35 -19.88 -6.51
N SER A 152 10.78 -21.14 -6.55
CA SER A 152 11.24 -21.76 -7.80
C SER A 152 10.05 -22.22 -8.65
N HIS A 153 10.09 -21.98 -9.96
CA HIS A 153 9.05 -22.45 -10.86
C HIS A 153 9.14 -23.98 -11.05
N PRO A 154 8.04 -24.75 -10.87
CA PRO A 154 8.08 -26.20 -10.79
C PRO A 154 8.56 -26.89 -12.08
N ARG A 155 8.35 -26.27 -13.25
CA ARG A 155 8.84 -26.79 -14.54
C ARG A 155 10.17 -26.20 -14.99
N TYR A 156 10.56 -25.05 -14.45
CA TYR A 156 11.70 -24.28 -14.91
C TYR A 156 12.46 -23.78 -13.68
N PRO A 157 13.21 -24.65 -12.98
CA PRO A 157 13.74 -24.34 -11.65
C PRO A 157 14.67 -23.12 -11.61
N TRP A 158 15.27 -22.76 -12.75
CA TRP A 158 16.08 -21.55 -12.90
C TRP A 158 15.25 -20.26 -13.02
N ARG A 159 13.93 -20.34 -13.15
CA ARG A 159 13.01 -19.20 -13.11
C ARG A 159 12.37 -19.11 -11.74
N SER A 160 12.23 -17.90 -11.26
CA SER A 160 11.46 -17.63 -10.05
C SER A 160 10.03 -17.21 -10.39
N VAL A 161 9.16 -17.29 -9.39
CA VAL A 161 7.85 -16.65 -9.40
C VAL A 161 7.82 -15.65 -8.25
N GLY A 162 7.70 -14.37 -8.60
CA GLY A 162 7.58 -13.29 -7.63
C GLY A 162 6.26 -13.34 -6.86
N PRO A 163 6.19 -12.70 -5.69
CA PRO A 163 5.01 -12.77 -4.81
C PRO A 163 3.73 -12.30 -5.51
N TRP A 164 3.79 -11.21 -6.28
CA TRP A 164 2.59 -10.68 -6.96
C TRP A 164 2.20 -11.46 -8.22
N ALA A 165 3.15 -12.22 -8.80
CA ALA A 165 2.86 -13.15 -9.87
C ALA A 165 2.20 -14.42 -9.31
N ALA A 166 2.61 -14.87 -8.12
CA ALA A 166 1.94 -15.95 -7.40
C ALA A 166 0.49 -15.56 -7.03
N SER A 167 0.26 -14.29 -6.67
CA SER A 167 -1.08 -13.72 -6.41
C SER A 167 -1.67 -12.97 -7.61
N ALA A 168 -1.43 -13.45 -8.85
CA ALA A 168 -1.78 -12.70 -10.06
C ALA A 168 -3.26 -12.28 -10.17
N SER A 169 -4.19 -13.09 -9.66
CA SER A 169 -5.62 -12.76 -9.62
C SER A 169 -5.87 -11.53 -8.75
N THR A 170 -5.30 -11.50 -7.55
CA THR A 170 -5.40 -10.39 -6.59
C THR A 170 -4.74 -9.13 -7.14
N SER A 171 -3.55 -9.25 -7.73
CA SER A 171 -2.83 -8.12 -8.36
C SER A 171 -3.63 -7.50 -9.52
N ARG A 172 -4.28 -8.34 -10.35
CA ARG A 172 -5.16 -7.86 -11.44
C ARG A 172 -6.44 -7.22 -10.91
N LEU A 173 -7.01 -7.78 -9.85
CA LEU A 173 -8.20 -7.23 -9.21
C LEU A 173 -7.91 -5.85 -8.61
N ALA A 174 -6.78 -5.72 -7.90
CA ALA A 174 -6.28 -4.44 -7.39
C ALA A 174 -6.18 -3.39 -8.50
N ALA A 175 -5.51 -3.72 -9.60
CA ALA A 175 -5.32 -2.80 -10.72
C ALA A 175 -6.65 -2.34 -11.33
N ARG A 176 -7.63 -3.25 -11.41
CA ARG A 176 -8.97 -2.92 -11.90
C ARG A 176 -9.75 -2.04 -10.93
N ILE A 177 -9.66 -2.31 -9.62
CA ILE A 177 -10.30 -1.49 -8.59
C ILE A 177 -9.71 -0.08 -8.63
N GLU A 178 -8.40 0.05 -8.61
CA GLU A 178 -7.73 1.36 -8.69
C GLU A 178 -8.07 2.09 -9.99
N GLN A 179 -8.08 1.40 -11.14
CA GLN A 179 -8.50 2.02 -12.39
C GLN A 179 -9.97 2.46 -12.36
N THR A 180 -10.85 1.69 -11.72
CA THR A 180 -12.27 2.03 -11.58
C THR A 180 -12.44 3.24 -10.68
N LEU A 181 -11.75 3.26 -9.54
CA LEU A 181 -11.74 4.39 -8.61
C LEU A 181 -11.12 5.63 -9.23
N ALA A 182 -10.06 5.49 -10.03
CA ALA A 182 -9.44 6.59 -10.78
C ALA A 182 -10.41 7.18 -11.81
N ARG A 183 -11.14 6.33 -12.56
CA ARG A 183 -12.15 6.79 -13.52
C ARG A 183 -13.33 7.47 -12.83
N GLU A 184 -13.77 6.89 -11.72
CA GLU A 184 -14.82 7.43 -10.89
C GLU A 184 -14.37 8.80 -10.33
N HIS A 185 -13.18 8.89 -9.74
CA HIS A 185 -12.60 10.15 -9.25
C HIS A 185 -12.51 11.23 -10.34
N ASN A 186 -12.11 10.86 -11.55
CA ASN A 186 -12.05 11.76 -12.71
C ASN A 186 -13.42 12.02 -13.37
N SER A 187 -14.50 11.42 -12.85
CA SER A 187 -15.85 11.66 -13.36
C SER A 187 -16.32 13.05 -12.94
N PRO A 188 -17.12 13.73 -13.79
CA PRO A 188 -17.62 15.06 -13.49
C PRO A 188 -18.39 15.05 -12.16
N VAL A 189 -17.95 15.94 -11.26
CA VAL A 189 -18.61 16.19 -9.97
C VAL A 189 -19.50 17.41 -10.12
N GLY A 190 -20.72 17.30 -9.65
CA GLY A 190 -21.78 18.28 -9.77
C GLY A 190 -22.84 18.14 -8.70
N ASN A 191 -23.73 19.12 -8.63
CA ASN A 191 -24.96 18.98 -7.88
C ASN A 191 -26.11 19.23 -8.83
N VAL A 192 -27.13 18.38 -8.79
CA VAL A 192 -28.41 18.68 -9.42
C VAL A 192 -29.22 19.46 -8.42
N VAL A 193 -29.53 20.70 -8.80
CA VAL A 193 -30.50 21.52 -8.11
C VAL A 193 -31.78 21.49 -8.94
N PRO A 194 -32.85 20.86 -8.43
CA PRO A 194 -34.16 20.97 -9.05
C PRO A 194 -34.67 22.41 -8.89
N THR A 195 -35.03 23.05 -10.00
CA THR A 195 -35.66 24.37 -10.02
C THR A 195 -37.11 24.25 -10.49
N PRO A 196 -38.04 24.99 -9.88
CA PRO A 196 -39.42 25.04 -10.35
C PRO A 196 -39.45 25.62 -11.77
N GLU A 197 -40.23 24.99 -12.65
CA GLU A 197 -40.52 25.54 -13.97
C GLU A 197 -41.45 26.73 -13.78
N ASN A 198 -40.92 27.95 -13.91
CA ASN A 198 -41.75 29.14 -13.99
C ASN A 198 -42.38 29.18 -15.38
N ASP A 199 -43.60 28.64 -15.50
CA ASP A 199 -44.47 28.78 -16.69
C ASP A 199 -44.71 30.25 -17.12
N GLN A 200 -44.23 31.24 -16.36
CA GLN A 200 -44.33 32.67 -16.66
C GLN A 200 -43.01 33.32 -17.11
N ALA A 201 -41.88 32.60 -17.11
CA ALA A 201 -40.58 33.16 -17.49
C ALA A 201 -40.44 33.50 -18.99
N THR A 202 -41.47 33.24 -19.81
CA THR A 202 -41.50 33.67 -21.21
C THR A 202 -42.14 35.05 -21.43
N LYS A 203 -42.72 35.71 -20.42
CA LYS A 203 -43.33 37.04 -20.60
C LYS A 203 -43.39 37.87 -19.31
N THR A 204 -42.30 38.54 -18.96
CA THR A 204 -42.34 39.90 -18.42
C THR A 204 -40.91 40.42 -18.31
N ASP A 205 -40.61 41.44 -19.11
CA ASP A 205 -39.51 42.35 -18.84
C ASP A 205 -39.78 43.04 -17.47
N ASP A 206 -38.73 43.20 -16.69
CA ASP A 206 -38.53 44.29 -15.71
C ASP A 206 -38.72 44.09 -14.20
N ASP A 207 -38.78 42.87 -13.67
CA ASP A 207 -38.44 42.65 -12.24
C ASP A 207 -37.85 41.25 -12.05
N GLY A 208 -36.53 41.16 -12.25
CA GLY A 208 -35.76 39.92 -12.10
C GLY A 208 -35.84 39.42 -10.67
N ASP A 209 -36.49 38.27 -10.48
CA ASP A 209 -36.59 37.58 -9.20
C ASP A 209 -35.16 37.38 -8.61
N PRO A 210 -34.79 38.08 -7.53
CA PRO A 210 -33.42 38.12 -7.02
C PRO A 210 -32.97 36.74 -6.50
N VAL A 211 -33.94 35.85 -6.25
CA VAL A 211 -33.69 34.47 -5.82
C VAL A 211 -33.15 33.63 -6.97
N ALA A 212 -33.64 33.82 -8.21
CA ALA A 212 -33.15 33.08 -9.37
C ALA A 212 -31.77 33.59 -9.84
N GLY A 213 -31.57 34.92 -9.84
CA GLY A 213 -30.28 35.53 -10.20
C GLY A 213 -29.18 35.25 -9.18
N GLY A 214 -29.47 35.44 -7.88
CA GLY A 214 -28.51 35.15 -6.80
C GLY A 214 -28.20 33.66 -6.64
N LEU A 215 -29.16 32.78 -6.94
CA LEU A 215 -28.92 31.33 -6.99
C LEU A 215 -28.04 30.99 -8.19
N LEU A 216 -28.29 31.53 -9.38
CA LEU A 216 -27.45 31.29 -10.56
C LEU A 216 -26.01 31.76 -10.33
N ASP A 217 -25.81 32.93 -9.74
CA ASP A 217 -24.48 33.47 -9.42
C ASP A 217 -23.77 32.65 -8.32
N ALA A 218 -24.49 32.24 -7.26
CA ALA A 218 -23.95 31.36 -6.22
C ALA A 218 -23.63 29.95 -6.76
N LEU A 219 -24.38 29.48 -7.76
CA LEU A 219 -24.17 28.21 -8.45
C LEU A 219 -23.02 28.27 -9.46
N MET A 220 -22.80 29.41 -10.13
CA MET A 220 -21.65 29.63 -11.02
C MET A 220 -20.32 29.77 -10.26
N GLN A 221 -20.36 30.14 -8.98
CA GLN A 221 -19.19 30.21 -8.11
C GLN A 221 -18.79 28.85 -7.50
N LEU A 222 -19.62 27.81 -7.64
CA LEU A 222 -19.29 26.45 -7.21
C LEU A 222 -18.32 25.80 -8.22
N ARG A 223 -17.12 25.41 -7.75
CA ARG A 223 -16.18 24.58 -8.51
C ARG A 223 -16.74 23.16 -8.64
N GLY A 224 -17.39 22.88 -9.76
CA GLY A 224 -17.98 21.59 -10.15
C GLY A 224 -19.08 21.81 -11.19
N GLY A 225 -19.23 20.91 -12.17
CA GLY A 225 -20.21 21.08 -13.25
C GLY A 225 -21.64 20.97 -12.72
N LEU A 226 -22.41 22.06 -12.76
CA LEU A 226 -23.79 22.06 -12.29
C LEU A 226 -24.76 21.74 -13.43
N ALA A 227 -25.66 20.77 -13.23
CA ALA A 227 -26.75 20.47 -14.15
C ALA A 227 -28.08 20.83 -13.49
N MET A 228 -28.79 21.81 -14.05
CA MET A 228 -30.16 22.12 -13.63
C MET A 228 -31.13 21.17 -14.34
N VAL A 229 -32.01 20.52 -13.59
CA VAL A 229 -33.04 19.64 -14.13
C VAL A 229 -34.41 20.22 -13.75
N PRO A 230 -35.27 20.56 -14.73
CA PRO A 230 -36.63 21.01 -14.43
C PRO A 230 -37.44 19.86 -13.83
N THR A 231 -38.18 20.14 -12.75
CA THR A 231 -39.03 19.12 -12.10
C THR A 231 -40.47 19.20 -12.58
N PHE A 232 -40.99 18.08 -13.08
CA PHE A 232 -42.37 17.97 -13.59
C PHE A 232 -43.43 17.60 -12.53
N ASN A 233 -43.07 17.48 -11.25
CA ASN A 233 -44.05 17.28 -10.20
C ASN A 233 -44.71 18.62 -9.82
N ALA A 234 -45.51 19.15 -10.74
CA ALA A 234 -46.59 20.03 -10.37
C ALA A 234 -47.56 19.19 -9.53
N GLY A 235 -47.49 19.35 -8.22
CA GLY A 235 -48.50 18.80 -7.33
C GLY A 235 -49.89 19.18 -7.87
N LEU A 236 -50.69 18.17 -8.21
CA LEU A 236 -52.12 18.33 -8.45
C LEU A 236 -52.76 18.81 -7.14
N GLY A 237 -52.71 20.11 -6.90
CA GLY A 237 -53.19 20.72 -5.67
C GLY A 237 -53.14 22.23 -5.75
N LEU A 238 -54.29 22.84 -6.00
CA LEU A 238 -54.55 24.25 -5.75
C LEU A 238 -54.23 24.56 -4.28
N GLY A 239 -53.05 25.11 -4.03
CA GLY A 239 -52.58 25.43 -2.69
C GLY A 239 -51.09 25.71 -2.70
N GLN A 240 -50.73 26.99 -2.60
CA GLN A 240 -49.39 27.41 -2.23
C GLN A 240 -48.92 26.60 -0.99
N HIS A 241 -47.63 26.23 -0.95
CA HIS A 241 -46.88 25.67 0.21
C HIS A 241 -46.60 24.16 0.31
N ALA A 242 -46.71 23.35 -0.75
CA ALA A 242 -46.29 21.95 -0.62
C ALA A 242 -45.67 21.34 -1.89
N ALA A 243 -44.60 21.94 -2.42
CA ALA A 243 -43.53 21.09 -2.91
C ALA A 243 -42.90 20.48 -1.64
N PRO A 244 -42.97 19.17 -1.39
CA PRO A 244 -42.40 18.60 -0.17
C PRO A 244 -40.92 18.99 -0.11
N GLN A 245 -40.44 19.46 1.05
CA GLN A 245 -39.01 19.81 1.28
C GLN A 245 -38.02 18.70 0.84
N ARG A 246 -38.50 17.48 0.59
CA ARG A 246 -37.75 16.38 -0.04
C ARG A 246 -37.32 16.66 -1.48
N ASP A 247 -38.08 17.45 -2.24
CA ASP A 247 -37.87 17.67 -3.67
C ASP A 247 -36.81 18.73 -3.96
N TRP A 248 -36.39 19.51 -2.95
CA TRP A 248 -35.38 20.57 -3.08
C TRP A 248 -33.99 20.12 -2.61
N ARG A 249 -33.80 18.81 -2.45
CA ARG A 249 -32.53 18.26 -2.02
C ARG A 249 -31.55 18.28 -3.18
N THR A 250 -30.47 19.04 -3.01
CA THR A 250 -29.29 18.97 -3.86
C THR A 250 -28.86 17.50 -3.94
N THR A 251 -29.00 16.90 -5.11
CA THR A 251 -28.51 15.54 -5.32
C THR A 251 -27.11 15.68 -5.87
N ARG A 252 -26.13 15.26 -5.07
CA ARG A 252 -24.73 15.21 -5.53
C ARG A 252 -24.66 14.24 -6.70
N ILE A 253 -24.26 14.74 -7.85
CA ILE A 253 -23.77 13.95 -8.95
C ILE A 253 -22.26 13.86 -8.78
N GLY A 254 -21.73 12.67 -8.70
CA GLY A 254 -20.29 12.52 -8.63
C GLY A 254 -19.88 11.19 -8.07
N PRO A 255 -18.57 10.95 -8.02
CA PRO A 255 -18.00 9.74 -7.50
C PRO A 255 -18.43 9.49 -6.06
N ALA A 256 -19.02 8.33 -5.85
CA ALA A 256 -19.40 7.81 -4.55
C ALA A 256 -19.17 6.30 -4.63
N PRO A 257 -17.90 5.85 -4.47
CA PRO A 257 -17.60 4.44 -4.60
C PRO A 257 -18.45 3.66 -3.60
N SER A 258 -19.03 2.55 -4.06
CA SER A 258 -19.84 1.70 -3.20
C SER A 258 -19.03 1.23 -1.99
N LYS A 259 -19.70 1.02 -0.85
CA LYS A 259 -19.03 0.52 0.36
C LYS A 259 -18.32 -0.80 0.06
N GLU A 260 -18.95 -1.64 -0.76
CA GLU A 260 -18.42 -2.91 -1.24
C GLU A 260 -17.10 -2.73 -2.01
N THR A 261 -16.97 -1.67 -2.81
CA THR A 261 -15.73 -1.35 -3.53
C THR A 261 -14.61 -0.95 -2.55
N ILE A 262 -14.93 -0.17 -1.52
CA ILE A 262 -13.96 0.28 -0.52
C ILE A 262 -13.48 -0.92 0.32
N ASP A 263 -14.40 -1.74 0.80
CA ASP A 263 -14.10 -2.94 1.59
C ASP A 263 -13.27 -3.93 0.75
N LEU A 264 -13.62 -4.12 -0.52
CA LEU A 264 -12.86 -4.96 -1.45
C LEU A 264 -11.45 -4.41 -1.72
N ARG A 265 -11.30 -3.09 -1.90
CA ARG A 265 -9.98 -2.46 -2.05
C ARG A 265 -9.11 -2.75 -0.84
N GLN A 266 -9.65 -2.57 0.36
CA GLN A 266 -8.92 -2.82 1.59
C GLN A 266 -8.50 -4.30 1.69
N GLN A 267 -9.41 -5.24 1.43
CA GLN A 267 -9.09 -6.66 1.43
C GLN A 267 -7.98 -7.00 0.43
N VAL A 268 -8.04 -6.45 -0.78
CA VAL A 268 -7.03 -6.70 -1.82
C VAL A 268 -5.66 -6.13 -1.42
N VAL A 269 -5.60 -4.97 -0.77
CA VAL A 269 -4.35 -4.41 -0.24
C VAL A 269 -3.73 -5.33 0.82
N GLU A 270 -4.56 -5.94 1.65
CA GLU A 270 -4.14 -6.85 2.70
C GLU A 270 -3.62 -8.15 2.10
N ASP A 271 -4.36 -8.74 1.16
CA ASP A 271 -3.96 -9.94 0.41
C ASP A 271 -2.64 -9.72 -0.35
N LEU A 272 -2.43 -8.53 -0.94
CA LEU A 272 -1.17 -8.20 -1.61
C LEU A 272 0.01 -8.07 -0.66
N SER A 273 -0.23 -7.51 0.53
CA SER A 273 0.78 -7.41 1.58
C SER A 273 1.17 -8.81 2.06
N GLU A 274 0.18 -9.67 2.30
CA GLU A 274 0.37 -11.06 2.72
C GLU A 274 1.05 -11.91 1.63
N ALA A 275 0.73 -11.70 0.35
CA ALA A 275 1.42 -12.35 -0.77
C ALA A 275 2.91 -12.00 -0.80
N ALA A 276 3.28 -10.78 -0.43
CA ALA A 276 4.67 -10.35 -0.25
C ALA A 276 5.27 -10.79 1.10
N GLY A 277 4.56 -11.61 1.88
CA GLY A 277 4.97 -12.07 3.20
C GLY A 277 4.98 -10.99 4.27
N VAL A 278 4.35 -9.83 4.05
CA VAL A 278 4.26 -8.74 5.03
C VAL A 278 2.87 -8.75 5.68
N PRO A 279 2.75 -9.05 6.98
CA PRO A 279 1.46 -9.02 7.65
C PRO A 279 0.77 -7.66 7.52
N ALA A 280 -0.50 -7.64 7.10
CA ALA A 280 -1.28 -6.41 6.87
C ALA A 280 -1.33 -5.46 8.08
N VAL A 281 -1.26 -6.00 9.30
CA VAL A 281 -1.20 -5.22 10.54
C VAL A 281 -0.03 -4.22 10.54
N LEU A 282 1.07 -4.54 9.86
CA LEU A 282 2.26 -3.70 9.72
C LEU A 282 2.08 -2.56 8.72
N THR A 283 1.11 -2.64 7.81
CA THR A 283 0.83 -1.60 6.80
C THR A 283 -0.33 -0.71 7.22
N ARG A 284 -1.27 -1.21 8.03
CA ARG A 284 -2.38 -0.41 8.57
C ARG A 284 -1.90 0.64 9.59
N PRO A 285 -2.25 1.93 9.42
CA PRO A 285 -1.86 2.98 10.36
C PRO A 285 -2.51 2.79 11.73
N GLU A 286 -3.76 2.31 11.74
CA GLU A 286 -4.67 2.20 12.88
C GLU A 286 -4.30 1.08 13.87
N SER A 287 -3.38 0.18 13.50
CA SER A 287 -3.05 -0.97 14.34
C SER A 287 -2.34 -0.55 15.63
N ASP A 288 -2.76 -1.16 16.74
CA ASP A 288 -2.13 -0.99 18.06
C ASP A 288 -0.65 -1.41 18.05
N GLY A 289 0.15 -0.79 18.93
CA GLY A 289 1.55 -1.10 19.12
C GLY A 289 1.80 -2.56 19.52
N THR A 290 0.90 -3.17 20.30
CA THR A 290 1.02 -4.59 20.68
C THR A 290 0.83 -5.49 19.46
N ALA A 291 -0.20 -5.22 18.66
CA ALA A 291 -0.47 -5.95 17.43
C ALA A 291 0.68 -5.79 16.41
N LYS A 292 1.24 -4.59 16.28
CA LYS A 292 2.40 -4.33 15.40
C LYS A 292 3.65 -5.11 15.84
N ARG A 293 3.91 -5.27 17.14
CA ARG A 293 5.05 -6.09 17.63
C ARG A 293 4.86 -7.56 17.30
N GLU A 294 3.65 -8.09 17.54
CA GLU A 294 3.35 -9.49 17.23
C GLU A 294 3.42 -9.76 15.72
N ALA A 295 2.83 -8.89 14.91
CA ALA A 295 2.91 -8.98 13.47
C ALA A 295 4.36 -8.91 12.97
N TYR A 296 5.21 -8.12 13.62
CA TYR A 296 6.63 -8.07 13.30
C TYR A 296 7.36 -9.37 13.67
N ARG A 297 7.02 -9.99 14.80
CA ARG A 297 7.54 -11.31 15.19
C ARG A 297 7.15 -12.38 14.18
N VAL A 298 5.88 -12.40 13.78
CA VAL A 298 5.38 -13.31 12.72
C VAL A 298 6.14 -13.07 11.43
N PHE A 299 6.26 -11.81 10.97
CA PHE A 299 7.04 -11.46 9.78
C PHE A 299 8.48 -12.01 9.81
N VAL A 300 9.16 -11.85 10.94
CA VAL A 300 10.54 -12.36 11.10
C VAL A 300 10.57 -13.88 11.02
N ALA A 301 9.66 -14.57 11.70
CA ALA A 301 9.64 -16.02 11.78
C ALA A 301 9.15 -16.71 10.50
N SER A 302 8.07 -16.22 9.90
CA SER A 302 7.40 -16.88 8.76
C SER A 302 7.99 -16.51 7.41
N SER A 303 8.56 -15.32 7.28
CA SER A 303 8.92 -14.76 5.97
C SER A 303 10.40 -14.42 5.89
N LEU A 304 10.92 -13.63 6.84
CA LEU A 304 12.32 -13.22 6.81
C LEU A 304 13.27 -14.39 7.05
N ARG A 305 13.06 -15.21 8.09
CA ARG A 305 13.99 -16.28 8.45
C ARG A 305 14.19 -17.30 7.32
N PRO A 306 13.14 -17.83 6.66
CA PRO A 306 13.33 -18.74 5.53
C PRO A 306 14.13 -18.13 4.38
N LEU A 307 13.95 -16.84 4.09
CA LEU A 307 14.76 -16.15 3.09
C LEU A 307 16.22 -16.02 3.53
N LEU A 308 16.46 -15.73 4.81
CA LEU A 308 17.81 -15.67 5.36
C LEU A 308 18.48 -17.04 5.31
N ASP A 309 17.80 -18.12 5.67
CA ASP A 309 18.32 -19.49 5.59
C ASP A 309 18.72 -19.85 4.14
N GLN A 310 17.88 -19.48 3.17
CA GLN A 310 18.20 -19.66 1.75
C GLN A 310 19.45 -18.88 1.33
N ILE A 311 19.56 -17.61 1.74
CA ILE A 311 20.74 -16.78 1.43
C ILE A 311 21.97 -17.35 2.14
N GLU A 312 21.87 -17.80 3.39
CA GLU A 312 22.95 -18.42 4.16
C GLU A 312 23.53 -19.64 3.42
N VAL A 313 22.68 -20.54 2.94
CA VAL A 313 23.11 -21.73 2.17
C VAL A 313 23.81 -21.32 0.88
N LEU A 314 23.17 -20.48 0.07
CA LEU A 314 23.71 -20.08 -1.24
C LEU A 314 25.00 -19.25 -1.10
N ALA A 315 25.07 -18.40 -0.09
CA ALA A 315 26.25 -17.60 0.22
C ALA A 315 27.40 -18.46 0.75
N SER A 316 27.09 -19.49 1.56
CA SER A 316 28.10 -20.40 2.10
C SER A 316 28.75 -21.24 1.00
N GLU A 317 27.95 -21.72 0.05
CA GLU A 317 28.45 -22.39 -1.15
C GLU A 317 29.32 -21.45 -1.99
N LEU A 318 28.86 -20.21 -2.22
CA LEU A 318 29.55 -19.23 -3.06
C LEU A 318 30.89 -18.76 -2.46
N LEU A 319 30.95 -18.57 -1.15
CA LEU A 319 32.14 -18.04 -0.46
C LEU A 319 33.04 -19.13 0.11
N GLU A 320 32.62 -20.40 0.02
CA GLU A 320 33.30 -21.57 0.61
C GLU A 320 33.57 -21.41 2.11
N VAL A 321 32.68 -20.72 2.82
CA VAL A 321 32.76 -20.43 4.26
C VAL A 321 31.35 -20.44 4.83
N GLU A 322 31.16 -20.97 6.03
CA GLU A 322 29.85 -20.92 6.70
C GLU A 322 29.40 -19.47 6.92
N VAL A 323 28.36 -19.03 6.22
CA VAL A 323 27.76 -17.70 6.34
C VAL A 323 26.53 -17.79 7.24
N ARG A 324 26.46 -16.94 8.26
CA ARG A 324 25.30 -16.79 9.14
C ARG A 324 24.76 -15.37 9.08
N ILE A 325 23.45 -15.24 8.94
CA ILE A 325 22.74 -13.96 8.88
C ILE A 325 21.72 -13.90 10.02
N SER A 326 22.06 -13.12 11.05
CA SER A 326 21.21 -12.97 12.23
C SER A 326 20.25 -11.78 12.09
N ALA A 327 18.98 -12.05 12.39
CA ALA A 327 17.92 -11.04 12.51
C ALA A 327 17.76 -10.53 13.96
N GLU A 328 18.68 -10.84 14.89
CA GLU A 328 18.54 -10.49 16.31
C GLU A 328 18.37 -8.99 16.56
N ARG A 329 18.99 -8.13 15.75
CA ARG A 329 18.82 -6.67 15.86
C ARG A 329 17.39 -6.23 15.60
N LEU A 330 16.61 -7.02 14.87
CA LEU A 330 15.19 -6.80 14.63
C LEU A 330 14.33 -7.26 15.81
N ALA A 331 14.85 -8.14 16.67
CA ALA A 331 14.18 -8.60 17.88
C ALA A 331 14.09 -7.54 18.99
N GLY A 332 14.46 -6.28 18.72
CA GLY A 332 14.19 -5.14 19.62
C GLY A 332 12.71 -5.03 20.02
N ALA A 333 11.78 -5.46 19.17
CA ALA A 333 10.35 -5.55 19.47
C ALA A 333 10.00 -6.63 20.51
N ASP A 334 10.88 -7.63 20.68
CA ASP A 334 10.67 -8.82 21.52
C ASP A 334 11.43 -8.76 22.86
N VAL A 335 12.16 -7.67 23.13
CA VAL A 335 12.91 -7.47 24.39
C VAL A 335 12.03 -7.66 25.62
N ALA A 336 10.76 -7.23 25.57
CA ALA A 336 9.83 -7.40 26.68
C ALA A 336 9.42 -8.87 26.89
N SER A 337 9.19 -9.64 25.82
CA SER A 337 8.83 -11.06 25.95
C SER A 337 10.05 -11.88 26.35
N ARG A 338 11.23 -11.59 25.79
CA ARG A 338 12.51 -12.18 26.21
C ARG A 338 12.80 -11.90 27.68
N ALA A 339 12.60 -10.67 28.15
CA ALA A 339 12.75 -10.33 29.56
C ALA A 339 11.75 -11.09 30.46
N ARG A 340 10.50 -11.29 30.00
CA ARG A 340 9.50 -12.12 30.71
C ARG A 340 9.88 -13.59 30.74
N ALA A 341 10.33 -14.14 29.61
CA ALA A 341 10.80 -15.53 29.50
C ALA A 341 12.04 -15.76 30.36
N TYR A 342 13.02 -14.86 30.30
CA TYR A 342 14.19 -14.87 31.18
C TYR A 342 13.77 -14.80 32.65
N ARG A 343 12.85 -13.89 33.02
CA ARG A 343 12.33 -13.82 34.39
C ARG A 343 11.58 -15.08 34.81
N ALA A 344 10.90 -15.77 33.90
CA ALA A 344 10.23 -17.03 34.20
C ALA A 344 11.25 -18.18 34.40
N LEU A 345 12.30 -18.24 33.59
CA LEU A 345 13.33 -19.28 33.62
C LEU A 345 14.36 -19.10 34.76
N ALA A 346 14.87 -17.88 34.94
CA ALA A 346 15.85 -17.52 35.97
C ALA A 346 15.19 -17.05 37.28
N GLY A 347 13.87 -16.85 37.30
CA GLY A 347 13.12 -16.44 38.48
C GLY A 347 12.88 -17.58 39.46
N LYS A 348 12.15 -17.26 40.53
CA LYS A 348 11.84 -18.19 41.63
C LYS A 348 11.22 -19.52 41.17
N ASP A 349 10.54 -19.52 40.03
CA ASP A 349 9.75 -20.66 39.56
C ASP A 349 10.52 -21.53 38.54
N GLY A 350 11.56 -21.01 37.87
CA GLY A 350 12.21 -21.69 36.74
C GLY A 350 13.48 -22.47 37.08
N ASN A 351 14.11 -22.20 38.23
CA ASN A 351 15.28 -22.89 38.79
C ASN A 351 16.46 -23.16 37.83
N LEU A 352 16.50 -22.50 36.67
CA LEU A 352 17.57 -22.63 35.69
C LEU A 352 18.72 -21.69 36.08
N PRO A 353 19.99 -22.14 35.95
CA PRO A 353 21.14 -21.27 36.11
C PRO A 353 21.03 -20.04 35.19
N VAL A 354 21.43 -18.88 35.72
CA VAL A 354 21.31 -17.60 35.03
C VAL A 354 21.91 -17.64 33.61
N ASP A 355 23.09 -18.25 33.46
CA ASP A 355 23.78 -18.35 32.17
C ASP A 355 23.01 -19.23 31.17
N ALA A 356 22.43 -20.34 31.62
CA ALA A 356 21.63 -21.21 30.78
C ALA A 356 20.30 -20.55 30.38
N ALA A 357 19.64 -19.86 31.32
CA ALA A 357 18.42 -19.09 31.01
C ALA A 357 18.71 -17.95 30.04
N ARG A 358 19.87 -17.31 30.15
CA ARG A 358 20.33 -16.23 29.27
C ARG A 358 20.60 -16.75 27.85
N GLU A 359 21.27 -17.89 27.74
CA GLU A 359 21.54 -18.56 26.45
C GLU A 359 20.24 -18.98 25.74
N ILE A 360 19.29 -19.59 26.47
CA ILE A 360 17.99 -20.03 25.92
C ILE A 360 17.18 -18.84 25.36
N VAL A 361 17.28 -17.67 26.00
CA VAL A 361 16.53 -16.47 25.61
C VAL A 361 17.28 -15.65 24.55
N GLY A 362 18.54 -16.01 24.25
CA GLY A 362 19.40 -15.30 23.29
C GLY A 362 19.75 -13.88 23.77
N LEU A 363 20.28 -13.77 25.00
CA LEU A 363 20.71 -12.53 25.67
C LEU A 363 22.23 -12.50 25.96
#